data_AF-A0A2E7PWU2-F1
#
_entry.id   AF-A0A2E7PWU2-F1
#
_cell.length_a   1.000
_cell.length_b   1.000
_cell.length_c   1.000
_cell.angle_alpha   90.00
_cell.angle_beta   90.00
_cell.angle_gamma   90.00
#
_symmetry.space_group_name_H-M   'P 1'
#
loop_
_entity.id
_entity.type
_entity.pdbx_description
1 polymer ?
#
loop_
_entity_poly.entity_id
_entity_poly.type
_entity_poly.pdbx_seq_one_letter_code
_entity_poly.pdbx_strand_id
1 'polypeptide(L)'
;MNLVSLVWFLLFCPFLFVFLLRLGNSHGHDACPFCDKKRKRDEMNCEECGFEFMEKPHGPFPWILAGGALLCILSLVTWIKSQQYL
;
A
#
# COMPACT_ATOMS: atom_id res chain seq x y z
N MET A 1 26.86 -13.07 -11.79
CA MET A 1 26.26 -13.72 -10.59
C MET A 1 25.51 -12.68 -9.78
N ASN A 2 24.18 -12.58 -9.93
CA ASN A 2 23.38 -11.62 -9.17
C ASN A 2 22.16 -12.30 -8.53
N LEU A 3 22.37 -13.53 -8.04
CA LEU A 3 21.36 -14.29 -7.29
C LEU A 3 20.95 -13.55 -6.00
N VAL A 4 21.87 -12.79 -5.40
CA VAL A 4 21.62 -12.00 -4.18
C VAL A 4 20.54 -10.94 -4.43
N SER A 5 20.65 -10.13 -5.49
CA SER A 5 19.61 -9.13 -5.83
C SER A 5 18.26 -9.77 -6.14
N LEU A 6 18.26 -10.95 -6.75
CA LEU A 6 17.03 -11.71 -7.04
C LEU A 6 16.36 -12.25 -5.76
N VAL A 7 17.16 -12.71 -4.79
CA VAL A 7 16.66 -13.13 -3.47
C VAL A 7 16.06 -11.94 -2.71
N TRP A 8 16.73 -10.78 -2.71
CA TRP A 8 16.19 -9.56 -2.10
C TRP A 8 14.90 -9.11 -2.75
N PHE A 9 14.82 -9.16 -4.09
CA PHE A 9 13.58 -8.89 -4.82
C PHE A 9 12.44 -9.82 -4.40
N LEU A 10 12.67 -11.14 -4.39
CA LEU A 10 11.66 -12.12 -3.97
C LEU A 10 11.18 -11.90 -2.53
N LEU A 11 12.09 -11.53 -1.62
CA LEU A 11 11.79 -11.28 -0.22
C LEU A 11 10.93 -10.02 -0.02
N PHE A 12 11.20 -8.95 -0.79
CA PHE A 12 10.45 -7.70 -0.69
C PHE A 12 9.21 -7.62 -1.62
N CYS A 13 9.06 -8.54 -2.57
CA CYS A 13 7.91 -8.65 -3.46
C CYS A 13 6.53 -8.65 -2.74
N PRO A 14 6.30 -9.42 -1.66
CA PRO A 14 5.02 -9.39 -0.95
C PRO A 14 4.69 -8.01 -0.35
N PHE A 15 5.69 -7.25 0.10
CA PHE A 15 5.48 -5.90 0.61
C PHE A 15 5.02 -4.95 -0.49
N LEU A 16 5.62 -5.05 -1.68
CA LEU A 16 5.22 -4.27 -2.85
C LEU A 16 3.78 -4.62 -3.28
N PHE A 17 3.42 -5.90 -3.26
CA PHE A 17 2.07 -6.35 -3.58
C PHE A 17 1.03 -5.78 -2.62
N VAL A 18 1.27 -5.89 -1.30
CA VAL A 18 0.36 -5.34 -0.28
C VAL A 18 0.27 -3.81 -0.38
N PHE A 19 1.38 -3.13 -0.68
CA PHE A 19 1.40 -1.70 -0.88
C PHE A 19 0.53 -1.26 -2.08
N LEU A 20 0.62 -1.97 -3.22
CA LEU A 20 -0.24 -1.72 -4.39
C LEU A 20 -1.72 -1.96 -4.09
N LEU A 21 -2.05 -3.03 -3.37
CA LEU A 21 -3.43 -3.29 -2.92
C LEU A 21 -3.96 -2.17 -2.03
N ARG A 22 -3.12 -1.64 -1.13
CA ARG A 22 -3.46 -0.51 -0.26
C ARG A 22 -3.65 0.80 -1.04
N LEU A 23 -2.83 1.06 -2.05
CA LEU A 23 -3.00 2.21 -2.95
C LEU A 23 -4.34 2.13 -3.71
N GLY A 24 -4.69 0.95 -4.24
CA GLY A 24 -5.99 0.74 -4.89
C GLY A 24 -7.18 0.91 -3.93
N ASN A 25 -7.03 0.47 -2.67
CA ASN A 25 -8.04 0.60 -1.62
C ASN A 25 -8.04 1.99 -0.93
N SER A 26 -7.18 2.91 -1.35
CA SER A 26 -7.08 4.27 -0.79
C SER A 26 -8.18 5.21 -1.29
N HIS A 27 -9.01 4.79 -2.25
CA HIS A 27 -10.28 5.44 -2.54
C HIS A 27 -11.17 5.28 -1.30
N GLY A 28 -10.96 6.17 -0.33
CA GLY A 28 -11.87 6.30 0.80
C GLY A 28 -13.22 6.60 0.22
N HIS A 29 -14.21 5.78 0.56
CA HIS A 29 -15.59 6.18 0.36
C HIS A 29 -15.81 7.43 1.20
N ASP A 30 -15.70 8.60 0.56
CA ASP A 30 -16.01 9.90 1.15
C ASP A 30 -17.52 10.07 1.40
N ALA A 31 -18.33 9.05 1.10
CA ALA A 31 -19.78 9.02 1.27
C ALA A 31 -20.23 7.73 1.99
N CYS A 32 -21.25 7.80 2.86
CA CYS A 32 -21.91 6.60 3.41
C CYS A 32 -22.53 5.82 2.23
N PRO A 33 -22.21 4.53 2.03
CA PRO A 33 -22.77 3.74 0.93
C PRO A 33 -24.29 3.54 1.01
N PHE A 34 -24.90 3.86 2.17
CA PHE A 34 -26.35 3.75 2.39
C PHE A 34 -27.10 5.07 2.24
N CYS A 35 -26.45 6.20 2.54
CA CYS A 35 -27.13 7.51 2.57
C CYS A 35 -26.51 8.54 1.62
N ASP A 36 -25.43 8.20 0.91
CA ASP A 36 -24.61 9.10 0.07
C ASP A 36 -24.12 10.39 0.76
N LYS A 37 -24.32 10.49 2.07
CA LYS A 37 -23.93 11.65 2.87
C LYS A 37 -22.41 11.70 2.98
N LYS A 38 -21.83 12.87 2.67
CA LYS A 38 -20.39 13.08 2.74
C LYS A 38 -19.87 12.88 4.16
N ARG A 39 -18.87 12.02 4.32
CA ARG A 39 -18.15 11.78 5.57
C ARG A 39 -17.39 13.05 5.97
N LYS A 40 -17.64 13.57 7.17
CA LYS A 40 -16.75 14.57 7.79
C LYS A 40 -15.50 13.87 8.31
N ARG A 41 -14.35 14.54 8.17
CA ARG A 41 -13.00 13.98 8.37
C ARG A 41 -12.78 13.30 9.73
N ASP A 42 -13.53 13.71 10.74
CA ASP A 42 -13.40 13.26 12.14
C ASP A 42 -14.56 12.37 12.61
N GLU A 43 -15.55 12.07 11.75
CA GLU A 43 -16.69 11.22 12.09
C GLU A 43 -16.40 9.75 11.71
N MET A 44 -16.38 8.89 12.74
CA MET A 44 -16.25 7.44 12.60
C MET A 44 -17.58 6.77 12.28
N ASN A 45 -18.70 7.39 12.65
CA ASN A 45 -20.05 6.90 12.38
C ASN A 45 -20.83 7.92 11.57
N CYS A 46 -21.62 7.46 10.61
CA CYS A 46 -22.57 8.34 9.95
C CYS A 46 -23.78 8.58 10.87
N GLU A 47 -24.09 9.84 11.16
CA GLU A 47 -25.19 10.24 12.06
C GLU A 47 -26.59 9.76 11.61
N GLU A 48 -26.78 9.45 10.32
CA GLU A 48 -28.07 8.98 9.78
C GLU A 48 -28.17 7.45 9.68
N CYS A 49 -27.20 6.81 9.02
CA CYS A 49 -27.20 5.35 8.80
C CYS A 49 -26.68 4.57 10.03
N GLY A 50 -26.00 5.22 10.97
CA GLY A 50 -25.24 4.53 12.02
C GLY A 50 -24.09 3.67 11.48
N PHE A 51 -23.75 3.83 10.20
CA PHE A 51 -22.72 3.03 9.54
C PHE A 51 -21.34 3.42 10.10
N GLU A 52 -20.62 2.43 10.62
CA GLU A 52 -19.26 2.62 11.11
C GLU A 52 -18.28 2.60 9.93
N PHE A 53 -17.66 3.74 9.67
CA PHE A 53 -16.56 3.83 8.72
C PHE A 53 -15.33 3.18 9.34
N MET A 54 -14.83 2.11 8.70
CA MET A 54 -13.54 1.54 9.10
C MET A 54 -12.46 2.63 9.16
N GLU A 55 -11.83 2.74 10.31
CA GLU A 55 -10.76 3.67 10.59
C GLU A 55 -9.60 3.41 9.62
N LYS A 56 -9.12 4.45 8.93
CA LYS A 56 -7.89 4.33 8.16
C LYS A 56 -6.77 4.10 9.18
N PRO A 57 -5.98 3.02 9.08
CA PRO A 57 -4.94 2.77 10.06
C PRO A 57 -3.88 3.88 10.01
N HIS A 58 -3.95 4.83 10.95
CA HIS A 58 -2.97 5.90 11.17
C HIS A 58 -1.72 5.38 11.92
N GLY A 59 -1.20 4.22 11.53
CA GLY A 59 0.02 3.65 12.10
C GLY A 59 1.27 3.99 11.27
N PRO A 60 2.48 3.64 11.74
CA PRO A 60 3.72 3.70 10.94
C PRO A 60 3.78 2.63 9.83
N PHE A 61 2.85 1.68 9.86
CA PHE A 61 2.74 0.56 8.92
C PHE A 61 2.72 0.94 7.43
N PRO A 62 2.02 2.01 6.98
CA PRO A 62 2.04 2.45 5.58
C PRO A 62 3.43 2.90 5.12
N TRP A 63 4.21 3.54 6.00
CA TRP A 63 5.57 3.99 5.71
C TRP A 63 6.54 2.82 5.58
N ILE A 64 6.40 1.79 6.43
CA ILE A 64 7.19 0.56 6.35
C ILE A 64 6.89 -0.18 5.04
N LEU A 65 5.61 -0.28 4.67
CA LEU A 65 5.18 -0.86 3.39
C LEU A 65 5.75 -0.08 2.20
N ALA A 66 5.69 1.25 2.23
CA ALA A 66 6.26 2.10 1.18
C ALA A 66 7.79 1.91 1.07
N GLY A 67 8.50 1.85 2.19
CA GLY A 67 9.95 1.59 2.23
C GLY A 67 10.31 0.22 1.67
N GLY A 68 9.57 -0.83 2.05
CA GLY A 68 9.75 -2.19 1.50
C GLY A 68 9.48 -2.25 0.00
N ALA A 69 8.45 -1.56 -0.49
CA ALA A 69 8.15 -1.47 -1.91
C ALA A 69 9.29 -0.77 -2.69
N LEU A 70 9.85 0.32 -2.16
CA LEU A 70 10.98 1.01 -2.77
C LEU A 70 12.22 0.11 -2.86
N LEU A 71 12.56 -0.59 -1.77
CA LEU A 71 13.68 -1.55 -1.73
C LEU A 71 13.52 -2.69 -2.74
N CYS A 72 12.29 -3.16 -2.94
CA CYS A 72 11.96 -4.16 -3.95
C CYS A 72 12.30 -3.67 -5.37
N ILE A 73 11.86 -2.45 -5.72
CA ILE A 73 12.09 -1.86 -7.03
C ILE A 73 13.59 -1.62 -7.26
N LEU A 74 14.32 -1.10 -6.27
CA LEU A 74 15.76 -0.87 -6.38
C LEU A 74 16.54 -2.18 -6.58
N SER A 75 16.13 -3.24 -5.89
CA SER A 75 16.72 -4.58 -6.03
C SER A 75 16.49 -5.13 -7.44
N LEU A 76 15.28 -4.94 -8.00
CA LEU A 76 14.94 -5.32 -9.37
C LEU A 76 15.76 -4.54 -10.41
N VAL A 77 15.85 -3.20 -10.27
CA VAL A 77 16.63 -2.35 -11.19
C VAL A 77 18.11 -2.72 -11.16
N THR A 78 18.66 -2.96 -9.97
CA THR A 78 20.06 -3.38 -9.79
C THR A 78 20.31 -4.74 -10.46
N TRP A 79 19.37 -5.67 -10.31
CA TRP A 79 19.45 -6.97 -10.97
C TRP A 79 19.43 -6.83 -12.50
N ILE A 80 18.49 -6.07 -13.06
CA ILE A 80 18.37 -5.82 -14.51
C ILE A 80 19.66 -5.19 -15.06
N LYS A 81 20.16 -4.12 -14.41
CA LYS A 81 21.43 -3.50 -14.82
C LYS A 81 22.57 -4.50 -14.80
N SER A 82 22.64 -5.38 -13.80
CA SER A 82 23.68 -6.40 -13.76
C SER A 82 23.60 -7.41 -14.89
N GLN A 83 22.41 -7.68 -15.46
CA GLN A 83 22.29 -8.55 -16.62
C GLN A 83 22.79 -7.87 -17.91
N GLN A 84 22.80 -6.53 -17.98
CA GLN A 84 23.30 -5.79 -19.15
C GLN A 84 24.83 -5.78 -19.29
N TYR A 85 25.57 -6.11 -18.22
CA TYR A 85 27.04 -6.17 -18.23
C TYR A 85 27.60 -7.59 -18.42
N LEU A 86 26.72 -8.56 -18.70
CA LEU A 86 27.03 -9.95 -19.08
C LEU A 86 26.80 -10.12 -20.57
#